data_AF-A0A924IAN4-F1
#
_entry.id   AF-A0A924IAN4-F1
#
_cell.length_a   1.000
_cell.length_b   1.000
_cell.length_c   1.000
_cell.angle_alpha   90.00
_cell.angle_beta   90.00
_cell.angle_gamma   90.00
#
_symmetry.space_group_name_H-M   'P 1'
#
loop_
_entity.id
_entity.type
_entity.pdbx_description
1 polymer ?
#
loop_
_entity_poly.entity_id
_entity_poly.type
_entity_poly.pdbx_seq_one_letter_code
_entity_poly.pdbx_strand_id
1 'polypeptide(L)'
;MKKNPFASSEAKIDHDRLFKNLITLLFIEFLELFAPEIAAAIDRDSIEFIDKEVFSDLLPGPENRADILVRVKIFGQEQFILIHIENQSKTQAEFTARMFGYFKQFHTKFGIGIYPIAVFSFDAPMRPEPSVYSETVFGLEVIRYQFQPIQLNLLHWRDFVQSQNPIATALMAKMNVASSDYMEVRRGFFELFSKGNLDRKQLRAINEFMSAYLKLTREQYEQLQEEIKTVMSPHEVEEYTTIITESDEIAFEKGIEKGIEKGIEEGLRMGQLRLTLRLLEDKFGEVDEALQ
;
A
#
# COMPACT_ATOMS: atom_id res chain seq x y z
N MET A 1 2.86 25.63 29.07
CA MET A 1 2.98 25.57 27.60
C MET A 1 2.63 24.16 27.16
N LYS A 2 1.44 23.97 26.57
CA LYS A 2 1.00 22.67 26.05
C LYS A 2 1.74 22.42 24.73
N LYS A 3 2.46 21.30 24.62
CA LYS A 3 3.15 20.89 23.38
C LYS A 3 2.12 20.81 22.25
N ASN A 4 2.45 21.38 21.11
CA ASN A 4 1.70 21.25 19.87
C ASN A 4 1.78 19.78 19.42
N PRO A 5 0.68 19.01 19.36
CA PRO A 5 0.71 17.62 18.90
C PRO A 5 0.95 17.49 17.39
N PHE A 6 0.93 18.60 16.64
CA PHE A 6 1.06 18.62 15.18
C PHE A 6 2.47 18.93 14.66
N ALA A 7 3.46 19.10 15.54
CA ALA A 7 4.86 19.18 15.10
C ALA A 7 5.42 17.75 14.98
N SER A 8 4.97 17.01 13.96
CA SER A 8 5.65 15.76 13.60
C SER A 8 6.86 16.08 12.74
N SER A 9 8.03 15.59 13.17
CA SER A 9 9.12 15.26 12.24
C SER A 9 8.51 14.42 11.11
N GLU A 10 8.82 14.73 9.84
CA GLU A 10 8.34 13.97 8.67
C GLU A 10 8.77 12.50 8.77
N ALA A 11 7.97 11.69 9.45
CA ALA A 11 8.09 10.25 9.42
C ALA A 11 7.74 9.82 8.00
N LYS A 12 8.73 9.30 7.27
CA LYS A 12 8.58 8.74 5.92
C LYS A 12 7.39 7.77 5.92
N ILE A 13 6.33 8.13 5.19
CA ILE A 13 5.11 7.32 5.06
C ILE A 13 5.51 5.96 4.48
N ASP A 14 5.10 4.89 5.16
CA ASP A 14 5.26 3.52 4.66
C ASP A 14 4.07 3.18 3.76
N HIS A 15 4.18 3.62 2.50
CA HIS A 15 3.13 3.45 1.49
C HIS A 15 2.77 1.97 1.31
N ASP A 16 3.77 1.10 1.19
CA ASP A 16 3.57 -0.31 0.84
C ASP A 16 2.83 -1.04 1.95
N ARG A 17 3.15 -0.76 3.23
CA ARG A 17 2.40 -1.30 4.36
C ARG A 17 0.93 -0.86 4.36
N LEU A 18 0.67 0.43 4.10
CA LEU A 18 -0.70 0.97 4.12
C LEU A 18 -1.56 0.35 3.01
N PHE A 19 -1.03 0.28 1.78
CA PHE A 19 -1.70 -0.36 0.66
C PHE A 19 -1.91 -1.85 0.90
N LYS A 20 -0.88 -2.57 1.36
CA LYS A 20 -0.99 -4.00 1.66
C LYS A 20 -2.10 -4.27 2.68
N ASN A 21 -2.10 -3.55 3.79
CA ASN A 21 -3.11 -3.72 4.84
C ASN A 21 -4.53 -3.42 4.34
N LEU A 22 -4.70 -2.32 3.61
CA LEU A 22 -6.00 -1.91 3.07
C LEU A 22 -6.54 -2.95 2.08
N ILE A 23 -5.74 -3.36 1.09
CA ILE A 23 -6.14 -4.32 0.06
C ILE A 23 -6.39 -5.70 0.67
N THR A 24 -5.60 -6.16 1.64
CA THR A 24 -5.84 -7.45 2.30
C THR A 24 -7.17 -7.48 3.06
N LEU A 25 -7.53 -6.40 3.76
CA LEU A 25 -8.79 -6.34 4.53
C LEU A 25 -10.04 -6.10 3.68
N LEU A 26 -9.87 -5.54 2.47
CA LEU A 26 -10.95 -5.19 1.54
C LEU A 26 -10.69 -5.80 0.17
N PHE A 27 -10.22 -7.05 0.13
CA PHE A 27 -9.72 -7.68 -1.09
C PHE A 27 -10.83 -7.94 -2.10
N ILE A 28 -12.00 -8.39 -1.64
CA ILE A 28 -13.15 -8.59 -2.53
C ILE A 28 -13.62 -7.26 -3.09
N GLU A 29 -13.72 -6.23 -2.24
CA GLU A 29 -14.11 -4.89 -2.63
C GLU A 29 -13.09 -4.28 -3.61
N PHE A 30 -11.79 -4.55 -3.44
CA PHE A 30 -10.75 -4.17 -4.40
C PHE A 30 -11.00 -4.79 -5.78
N LEU A 31 -11.28 -6.10 -5.83
CA LEU A 31 -11.57 -6.78 -7.08
C LEU A 31 -12.88 -6.29 -7.68
N GLU A 32 -13.94 -6.08 -6.89
CA GLU A 32 -15.21 -5.53 -7.38
C GLU A 32 -15.03 -4.15 -8.00
N LEU A 33 -14.10 -3.34 -7.49
CA LEU A 33 -13.84 -2.00 -7.99
C LEU A 33 -13.01 -1.99 -9.28
N PHE A 34 -11.97 -2.83 -9.38
CA PHE A 34 -11.00 -2.74 -10.47
C PHE A 34 -10.95 -3.95 -11.38
N ALA A 35 -11.35 -5.14 -10.92
CA ALA A 35 -11.35 -6.38 -11.71
C ALA A 35 -12.68 -7.14 -11.52
N PRO A 36 -13.83 -6.52 -11.87
CA PRO A 36 -15.15 -7.06 -11.56
C PRO A 36 -15.41 -8.44 -12.19
N GLU A 37 -14.79 -8.73 -13.34
CA GLU A 37 -14.88 -10.04 -13.98
C GLU A 37 -14.24 -11.13 -13.11
N ILE A 38 -13.14 -10.82 -12.41
CA ILE A 38 -12.50 -11.74 -11.46
C ILE A 38 -13.37 -11.87 -10.21
N ALA A 39 -13.84 -10.75 -9.65
CA ALA A 39 -14.68 -10.76 -8.46
C ALA A 39 -15.95 -11.61 -8.64
N ALA A 40 -16.52 -11.62 -9.84
CA ALA A 40 -17.69 -12.43 -10.19
C ALA A 40 -17.36 -13.92 -10.44
N ALA A 41 -16.11 -14.25 -10.78
CA ALA A 41 -15.71 -15.60 -11.18
C ALA A 41 -15.09 -16.43 -10.05
N ILE A 42 -14.57 -15.81 -8.99
CA ILE A 42 -13.88 -16.51 -7.91
C ILE A 42 -14.84 -17.05 -6.84
N ASP A 43 -14.45 -18.15 -6.20
CA ASP A 43 -15.07 -18.63 -4.97
C ASP A 43 -14.50 -17.86 -3.76
N ARG A 44 -15.34 -17.01 -3.15
CA ARG A 44 -14.94 -16.10 -2.06
C ARG A 44 -14.46 -16.84 -0.82
N ASP A 45 -14.99 -18.03 -0.56
CA ASP A 45 -14.64 -18.82 0.63
C ASP A 45 -13.30 -19.55 0.48
N SER A 46 -12.72 -19.52 -0.74
CA SER A 46 -11.46 -20.18 -1.07
C SER A 46 -10.24 -19.25 -1.07
N ILE A 47 -10.40 -17.99 -0.69
CA ILE A 47 -9.34 -16.97 -0.70
C ILE A 47 -8.26 -17.33 0.32
N GLU A 48 -7.04 -17.51 -0.16
CA GLU A 48 -5.85 -17.82 0.63
C GLU A 48 -4.73 -16.81 0.32
N PHE A 49 -4.36 -15.97 1.28
CA PHE A 49 -3.20 -15.10 1.15
C PHE A 49 -1.91 -15.90 1.37
N ILE A 50 -1.04 -15.95 0.37
CA ILE A 50 0.23 -16.66 0.45
C ILE A 50 1.24 -15.80 1.22
N ASP A 51 1.90 -16.40 2.21
CA ASP A 51 2.94 -15.73 3.00
C ASP A 51 4.15 -15.35 2.14
N LYS A 52 4.74 -14.17 2.40
CA LYS A 52 5.92 -13.67 1.70
C LYS A 52 7.12 -14.63 1.86
N GLU A 53 7.25 -15.31 2.99
CA GLU A 53 8.33 -16.29 3.22
C GLU A 53 8.27 -17.46 2.22
N VAL A 54 7.09 -17.77 1.69
CA VAL A 54 6.93 -18.84 0.71
C VAL A 54 7.61 -18.46 -0.61
N PHE A 55 7.68 -17.18 -0.97
CA PHE A 55 8.19 -16.77 -2.28
C PHE A 55 9.33 -15.76 -2.25
N SER A 56 9.74 -15.31 -1.06
CA SER A 56 10.87 -14.41 -0.85
C SER A 56 12.13 -14.91 -1.54
N ASP A 57 12.48 -16.17 -1.32
CA ASP A 57 13.74 -16.77 -1.79
C ASP A 57 13.77 -16.95 -3.31
N LEU A 58 12.62 -16.80 -3.97
CA LEU A 58 12.50 -16.85 -5.41
C LEU A 58 12.80 -15.50 -6.06
N LEU A 59 12.69 -14.39 -5.31
CA LEU A 59 12.81 -13.06 -5.89
C LEU A 59 14.25 -12.54 -5.68
N PRO A 60 15.02 -12.29 -6.74
CA PRO A 60 16.38 -11.79 -6.58
C PRO A 60 16.38 -10.35 -6.08
N GLY A 61 17.06 -10.09 -4.95
CA GLY A 61 17.33 -8.75 -4.41
C GLY A 61 17.15 -8.66 -2.89
N PRO A 62 17.76 -7.66 -2.23
CA PRO A 62 17.69 -7.49 -0.77
C PRO A 62 16.30 -7.06 -0.26
N GLU A 63 15.35 -6.80 -1.16
CA GLU A 63 13.98 -6.42 -0.82
C GLU A 63 13.02 -7.43 -1.48
N ASN A 64 12.57 -8.40 -0.70
CA ASN A 64 11.57 -9.41 -1.08
C ASN A 64 10.19 -8.72 -1.24
N ARG A 65 9.97 -8.17 -2.43
CA ARG A 65 9.05 -7.05 -2.70
C ARG A 65 7.65 -7.40 -3.22
N ALA A 66 7.32 -8.65 -3.55
CA ALA A 66 5.95 -8.89 -4.00
C ALA A 66 4.96 -8.64 -2.85
N ASP A 67 3.98 -7.76 -3.09
CA ASP A 67 3.19 -7.20 -2.00
C ASP A 67 2.10 -8.15 -1.52
N ILE A 68 1.29 -8.64 -2.45
CA ILE A 68 0.17 -9.52 -2.18
C ILE A 68 0.13 -10.61 -3.25
N LEU A 69 0.10 -11.86 -2.80
CA LEU A 69 -0.16 -13.01 -3.63
C LEU A 69 -1.33 -13.79 -3.02
N VAL A 70 -2.39 -13.97 -3.78
CA VAL A 70 -3.62 -14.63 -3.33
C VAL A 70 -3.87 -15.85 -4.19
N ARG A 71 -4.08 -16.99 -3.57
CA ARG A 71 -4.57 -18.20 -4.20
C ARG A 71 -6.07 -18.29 -3.99
N VAL A 72 -6.82 -18.57 -5.06
CA VAL A 72 -8.28 -18.64 -5.00
C VAL A 72 -8.79 -19.61 -6.06
N LYS A 73 -9.89 -20.31 -5.78
CA LYS A 73 -10.59 -21.15 -6.76
C LYS A 73 -11.47 -20.32 -7.68
N ILE A 74 -11.64 -20.80 -8.91
CA ILE A 74 -12.74 -20.34 -9.77
C ILE A 74 -14.03 -21.03 -9.30
N PHE A 75 -15.12 -20.28 -9.18
CA PHE A 75 -16.39 -20.80 -8.71
C PHE A 75 -16.88 -21.97 -9.58
N GLY A 76 -17.25 -23.07 -8.94
CA GLY A 76 -17.68 -24.29 -9.62
C GLY A 76 -16.57 -25.08 -10.34
N GLN A 77 -15.30 -24.72 -10.14
CA GLN A 77 -14.14 -25.45 -10.68
C GLN A 77 -13.21 -25.88 -9.54
N GLU A 78 -12.49 -27.00 -9.74
CA GLU A 78 -11.43 -27.41 -8.81
C GLU A 78 -10.10 -26.69 -9.04
N GLN A 79 -10.00 -25.92 -10.12
CA GLN A 79 -8.79 -25.21 -10.50
C GLN A 79 -8.59 -23.95 -9.64
N PHE A 80 -7.38 -23.82 -9.11
CA PHE A 80 -6.92 -22.59 -8.49
C PHE A 80 -6.27 -21.66 -9.52
N ILE A 81 -6.37 -20.36 -9.24
CA ILE A 81 -5.57 -19.31 -9.86
C ILE A 81 -4.81 -18.54 -8.78
N LEU A 82 -3.80 -17.80 -9.21
CA LEU A 82 -3.14 -16.79 -8.39
C LEU A 82 -3.55 -15.40 -8.85
N ILE A 83 -3.78 -14.51 -7.91
CA ILE A 83 -3.88 -13.07 -8.13
C ILE A 83 -2.65 -12.44 -7.49
N HIS A 84 -1.79 -11.84 -8.30
CA HIS A 84 -0.60 -11.12 -7.85
C HIS A 84 -0.91 -9.62 -7.92
N ILE A 85 -0.81 -8.93 -6.78
CA ILE A 85 -0.97 -7.48 -6.70
C ILE A 85 0.33 -6.86 -6.22
N GLU A 86 0.81 -5.89 -6.98
CA GLU A 86 2.03 -5.12 -6.70
C GLU A 86 1.68 -3.65 -6.50
N ASN A 87 2.02 -3.04 -5.36
CA ASN A 87 1.92 -1.60 -5.18
C ASN A 87 3.23 -0.93 -5.60
N GLN A 88 3.11 0.20 -6.30
CA GLN A 88 4.24 0.96 -6.78
C GLN A 88 4.05 2.45 -6.45
N SER A 89 4.74 2.89 -5.42
CA SER A 89 4.65 4.26 -4.89
C SER A 89 5.56 5.28 -5.58
N LYS A 90 6.38 4.85 -6.55
CA LYS A 90 7.33 5.71 -7.33
C LYS A 90 7.48 5.22 -8.77
N THR A 91 7.74 6.11 -9.72
CA THR A 91 8.08 5.69 -11.09
C THR A 91 9.41 4.93 -11.14
N GLN A 92 9.47 3.82 -11.88
CA GLN A 92 10.67 3.02 -12.08
C GLN A 92 10.71 2.46 -13.51
N ALA A 93 11.82 2.69 -14.22
CA ALA A 93 11.97 2.27 -15.62
C ALA A 93 11.83 0.74 -15.79
N GLU A 94 12.40 -0.03 -14.85
CA GLU A 94 12.45 -1.49 -14.92
C GLU A 94 11.21 -2.18 -14.31
N PHE A 95 10.12 -1.45 -14.03
CA PHE A 95 8.96 -1.99 -13.34
C PHE A 95 8.28 -3.12 -14.13
N THR A 96 8.11 -2.97 -15.44
CA THR A 96 7.49 -4.02 -16.28
C THR A 96 8.34 -5.28 -16.33
N ALA A 97 9.67 -5.13 -16.40
CA ALA A 97 10.61 -6.25 -16.32
C ALA A 97 10.56 -6.95 -14.95
N ARG A 98 10.39 -6.18 -13.86
CA ARG A 98 10.20 -6.73 -12.50
C ARG A 98 8.91 -7.55 -12.40
N MET A 99 7.80 -7.03 -12.88
CA MET A 99 6.51 -7.75 -12.92
C MET A 99 6.63 -9.06 -13.71
N PHE A 100 7.32 -9.04 -14.87
CA PHE A 100 7.60 -10.26 -15.63
C PHE A 100 8.49 -11.24 -14.86
N GLY A 101 9.51 -10.74 -14.15
CA GLY A 101 10.33 -11.54 -13.25
C GLY A 101 9.50 -12.28 -12.18
N TYR A 102 8.57 -11.58 -11.53
CA TYR A 102 7.66 -12.16 -10.53
C TYR A 102 6.77 -13.23 -11.15
N PHE A 103 6.15 -12.93 -12.29
CA PHE A 103 5.34 -13.89 -13.01
C PHE A 103 6.11 -15.19 -13.30
N LYS A 104 7.35 -15.11 -13.81
CA LYS A 104 8.17 -16.31 -14.06
C LYS A 104 8.36 -17.15 -12.80
N GLN A 105 8.73 -16.53 -11.69
CA GLN A 105 9.01 -17.24 -10.44
C GLN A 105 7.76 -17.88 -9.84
N PHE A 106 6.64 -17.16 -9.83
CA PHE A 106 5.37 -17.70 -9.35
C PHE A 106 4.88 -18.82 -10.27
N HIS A 107 4.98 -18.64 -11.59
CA HIS A 107 4.56 -19.64 -12.55
C HIS A 107 5.38 -20.93 -12.41
N THR A 108 6.71 -20.81 -12.25
CA THR A 108 7.60 -21.94 -11.99
C THR A 108 7.28 -22.66 -10.68
N LYS A 109 6.96 -21.91 -9.62
CA LYS A 109 6.69 -22.51 -8.31
C LYS A 109 5.31 -23.18 -8.21
N PHE A 110 4.27 -22.49 -8.67
CA PHE A 110 2.89 -22.90 -8.41
C PHE A 110 2.24 -23.64 -9.59
N GLY A 111 2.70 -23.41 -10.82
CA GLY A 111 2.20 -24.11 -12.01
C GLY A 111 0.71 -23.89 -12.33
N ILE A 112 0.11 -22.80 -11.83
CA ILE A 112 -1.28 -22.42 -12.07
C ILE A 112 -1.37 -21.04 -12.73
N GLY A 113 -2.53 -20.72 -13.30
CA GLY A 113 -2.76 -19.43 -13.96
C GLY A 113 -2.58 -18.26 -12.99
N ILE A 114 -1.99 -17.16 -13.45
CA ILE A 114 -1.70 -15.98 -12.64
C ILE A 114 -2.36 -14.77 -13.31
N TYR A 115 -3.13 -14.01 -12.55
CA TYR A 115 -3.65 -12.71 -12.94
C TYR A 115 -2.86 -11.59 -12.24
N PRO A 116 -1.96 -10.88 -12.94
CA PRO A 116 -1.13 -9.84 -12.36
C PRO A 116 -1.79 -8.46 -12.43
N ILE A 117 -1.75 -7.73 -11.32
CA ILE A 117 -2.29 -6.39 -11.13
C ILE A 117 -1.18 -5.50 -10.56
N ALA A 118 -1.01 -4.31 -11.13
CA ALA A 118 -0.14 -3.28 -10.58
C ALA A 118 -0.97 -2.08 -10.12
N VAL A 119 -0.76 -1.62 -8.88
CA VAL A 119 -1.38 -0.43 -8.32
C VAL A 119 -0.34 0.68 -8.26
N PHE A 120 -0.47 1.69 -9.11
CA PHE A 120 0.41 2.86 -9.11
C PHE A 120 -0.17 3.97 -8.23
N SER A 121 0.60 4.39 -7.23
CA SER A 121 0.17 5.32 -6.17
C SER A 121 1.05 6.56 -6.03
N PHE A 122 1.95 6.85 -6.97
CA PHE A 122 2.68 8.11 -7.00
C PHE A 122 1.77 9.28 -7.44
N ASP A 123 2.08 10.51 -7.01
CA ASP A 123 1.30 11.70 -7.40
C ASP A 123 1.65 12.19 -8.82
N ALA A 124 2.90 12.00 -9.22
CA ALA A 124 3.42 12.39 -10.53
C ALA A 124 4.35 11.29 -11.07
N PRO A 125 4.44 11.13 -12.41
CA PRO A 125 3.84 11.96 -13.45
C PRO A 125 2.37 11.64 -13.75
N MET A 126 1.64 12.62 -14.32
CA MET A 126 0.25 12.49 -14.79
C MET A 126 0.20 11.95 -16.23
N ARG A 127 0.73 10.74 -16.44
CA ARG A 127 0.65 10.02 -17.72
C ARG A 127 0.46 8.53 -17.45
N PRO A 128 -0.14 7.77 -18.38
CA PRO A 128 -0.22 6.32 -18.26
C PRO A 128 1.17 5.69 -18.14
N GLU A 129 1.32 4.76 -17.20
CA GLU A 129 2.50 3.91 -17.09
C GLU A 129 2.43 2.70 -18.04
N PRO A 130 3.57 2.23 -18.55
CA PRO A 130 3.61 0.99 -19.33
C PRO A 130 3.10 -0.21 -18.53
N SER A 131 2.26 -1.03 -19.17
CA SER A 131 1.70 -2.26 -18.60
C SER A 131 2.10 -3.53 -19.33
N VAL A 132 3.08 -3.40 -20.24
CA VAL A 132 3.56 -4.49 -21.10
C VAL A 132 5.07 -4.59 -20.97
N TYR A 133 5.57 -5.80 -20.70
CA TYR A 133 6.96 -6.16 -20.93
C TYR A 133 7.03 -6.95 -22.24
N SER A 134 7.89 -6.54 -23.15
CA SER A 134 8.11 -7.22 -24.42
C SER A 134 9.59 -7.42 -24.67
N GLU A 135 9.95 -8.60 -25.18
CA GLU A 135 11.32 -8.92 -25.57
C GLU A 135 11.32 -9.30 -27.05
N THR A 136 12.17 -8.65 -27.84
CA THR A 136 12.32 -8.91 -29.27
C THR A 136 13.75 -9.32 -29.58
N VAL A 137 13.92 -10.49 -30.19
CA VAL A 137 15.23 -11.06 -30.54
C VAL A 137 15.24 -11.37 -32.03
N PHE A 138 16.20 -10.82 -32.77
CA PHE A 138 16.28 -10.94 -34.24
C PHE A 138 14.97 -10.58 -34.99
N GLY A 139 14.23 -9.58 -34.50
CA GLY A 139 12.98 -9.11 -35.11
C GLY A 139 11.73 -9.94 -34.77
N LEU A 140 11.87 -11.01 -33.98
CA LEU A 140 10.76 -11.80 -33.44
C LEU A 140 10.42 -11.33 -32.02
N GLU A 141 9.16 -10.99 -31.74
CA GLU A 141 8.66 -10.79 -30.38
C GLU A 141 8.58 -12.15 -29.68
N VAL A 142 9.64 -12.49 -28.94
CA VAL A 142 9.75 -13.80 -28.28
C VAL A 142 8.88 -13.88 -27.03
N ILE A 143 8.65 -12.73 -26.39
CA ILE A 143 7.83 -12.61 -25.18
C ILE A 143 7.00 -11.34 -25.27
N ARG A 144 5.72 -11.46 -24.93
CA ARG A 144 4.82 -10.35 -24.64
C ARG A 144 4.03 -10.66 -23.38
N TYR A 145 4.40 -10.01 -22.27
CA TYR A 145 3.77 -10.16 -20.97
C TYR A 145 2.97 -8.90 -20.62
N GLN A 146 1.76 -9.07 -20.09
CA GLN A 146 0.88 -7.97 -19.71
C GLN A 146 0.37 -8.15 -18.28
N PHE A 147 0.10 -7.02 -17.64
CA PHE A 147 -0.61 -6.96 -16.36
C PHE A 147 -1.67 -5.87 -16.39
N GLN A 148 -2.61 -5.93 -15.47
CA GLN A 148 -3.63 -4.90 -15.33
C GLN A 148 -3.06 -3.70 -14.56
N PRO A 149 -2.97 -2.49 -15.17
CA PRO A 149 -2.54 -1.29 -14.46
C PRO A 149 -3.75 -0.62 -13.79
N ILE A 150 -3.66 -0.35 -12.50
CA ILE A 150 -4.57 0.53 -11.74
C ILE A 150 -3.76 1.74 -11.34
N GLN A 151 -3.91 2.85 -12.06
CA GLN A 151 -3.12 4.05 -11.83
C GLN A 151 -3.96 5.13 -11.15
N LEU A 152 -3.82 5.25 -9.84
CA LEU A 152 -4.72 6.04 -9.01
C LEU A 152 -4.67 7.53 -9.34
N ASN A 153 -3.49 8.10 -9.57
CA ASN A 153 -3.35 9.52 -9.89
C ASN A 153 -3.99 9.94 -11.23
N LEU A 154 -4.42 8.99 -12.07
CA LEU A 154 -5.19 9.26 -13.28
C LEU A 154 -6.70 9.11 -13.10
N LEU A 155 -7.15 8.60 -11.96
CA LEU A 155 -8.58 8.48 -11.62
C LEU A 155 -9.06 9.77 -10.98
N HIS A 156 -10.18 10.31 -11.45
CA HIS A 156 -10.80 11.48 -10.81
C HIS A 156 -11.61 11.02 -9.59
N TRP A 157 -11.22 11.49 -8.39
CA TRP A 157 -11.85 11.05 -7.14
C TRP A 157 -13.38 11.31 -7.10
N ARG A 158 -13.86 12.35 -7.79
CA ARG A 158 -15.28 12.70 -7.87
C ARG A 158 -16.14 11.58 -8.46
N ASP A 159 -15.56 10.74 -9.33
CA ASP A 159 -16.26 9.60 -9.92
C ASP A 159 -16.58 8.50 -8.87
N PHE A 160 -15.95 8.57 -7.69
CA PHE A 160 -16.03 7.55 -6.64
C PHE A 160 -16.77 8.02 -5.38
N VAL A 161 -17.19 9.29 -5.30
CA VAL A 161 -17.84 9.87 -4.11
C VAL A 161 -19.13 9.14 -3.74
N GLN A 162 -19.90 8.73 -4.74
CA GLN A 162 -21.16 8.01 -4.55
C GLN A 162 -20.99 6.49 -4.50
N SER A 163 -19.75 6.00 -4.58
CA SER A 163 -19.46 4.57 -4.55
C SER A 163 -19.92 3.97 -3.23
N GLN A 164 -20.61 2.83 -3.32
CA GLN A 164 -20.93 2.02 -2.13
C GLN A 164 -19.75 1.14 -1.70
N ASN A 165 -18.70 1.09 -2.52
CA ASN A 165 -17.54 0.27 -2.26
C ASN A 165 -16.60 0.97 -1.25
N PRO A 166 -16.35 0.38 -0.07
CA PRO A 166 -15.60 1.02 1.01
C PRO A 166 -14.13 1.28 0.68
N ILE A 167 -13.50 0.45 -0.18
CA ILE A 167 -12.10 0.68 -0.56
C ILE A 167 -11.96 1.92 -1.45
N ALA A 168 -12.99 2.25 -2.23
CA ALA A 168 -13.00 3.44 -3.06
C ALA A 168 -12.81 4.71 -2.21
N THR A 169 -13.51 4.79 -1.07
CA THR A 169 -13.38 5.90 -0.11
C THR A 169 -11.96 6.09 0.38
N ALA A 170 -11.26 5.01 0.71
CA ALA A 170 -9.86 5.08 1.10
C ALA A 170 -8.98 5.54 -0.06
N LEU A 171 -9.13 4.92 -1.24
CA LEU A 171 -8.27 5.14 -2.39
C LEU A 171 -8.44 6.53 -3.02
N MET A 172 -9.58 7.20 -2.84
CA MET A 172 -9.77 8.60 -3.24
C MET A 172 -8.66 9.52 -2.70
N ALA A 173 -8.07 9.19 -1.54
CA ALA A 173 -6.95 9.94 -0.96
C ALA A 173 -5.66 9.90 -1.79
N LYS A 174 -5.55 8.96 -2.74
CA LYS A 174 -4.42 8.78 -3.67
C LYS A 174 -4.83 8.90 -5.13
N MET A 175 -6.08 9.27 -5.39
CA MET A 175 -6.56 9.61 -6.73
C MET A 175 -6.15 11.05 -7.11
N ASN A 176 -6.62 11.55 -8.24
CA ASN A 176 -6.40 12.93 -8.67
C ASN A 176 -7.25 13.93 -7.83
N VAL A 177 -6.90 14.10 -6.56
CA VAL A 177 -7.55 14.99 -5.58
C VAL A 177 -6.71 16.22 -5.27
N ALA A 178 -7.32 17.40 -5.28
CA ALA A 178 -6.68 18.64 -4.85
C ALA A 178 -6.81 18.84 -3.33
N SER A 179 -5.86 19.54 -2.71
CA SER A 179 -5.89 19.81 -1.27
C SER A 179 -7.15 20.58 -0.79
N SER A 180 -7.76 21.38 -1.67
CA SER A 180 -9.04 22.06 -1.41
C SER A 180 -10.20 21.09 -1.20
N ASP A 181 -10.12 19.90 -1.79
CA ASP A 181 -11.16 18.88 -1.79
C ASP A 181 -10.96 17.85 -0.65
N TYR A 182 -9.88 17.93 0.13
CA TYR A 182 -9.55 16.92 1.16
C TYR A 182 -10.64 16.74 2.21
N MET A 183 -11.33 17.82 2.59
CA MET A 183 -12.46 17.72 3.52
C MET A 183 -13.61 16.90 2.93
N GLU A 184 -13.93 17.11 1.66
CA GLU A 184 -15.02 16.40 0.98
C GLU A 184 -14.70 14.91 0.86
N VAL A 185 -13.45 14.57 0.48
CA VAL A 185 -13.00 13.18 0.49
C VAL A 185 -13.07 12.58 1.90
N ARG A 186 -12.68 13.34 2.93
CA ARG A 186 -12.71 12.86 4.32
C ARG A 186 -14.13 12.60 4.83
N ARG A 187 -15.14 13.36 4.37
CA ARG A 187 -16.56 13.11 4.70
C ARG A 187 -17.02 11.72 4.25
N GLY A 188 -16.47 11.18 3.16
CA GLY A 188 -16.77 9.82 2.73
C GLY A 188 -16.49 8.75 3.81
N PHE A 189 -15.49 8.95 4.67
CA PHE A 189 -15.23 8.03 5.79
C PHE A 189 -16.33 8.09 6.85
N PHE A 190 -16.83 9.28 7.13
CA PHE A 190 -17.96 9.47 8.04
C PHE A 190 -19.21 8.76 7.50
N GLU A 191 -19.52 8.91 6.21
CA GLU A 191 -20.66 8.24 5.59
C GLU A 191 -20.54 6.71 5.63
N LEU A 192 -19.33 6.17 5.44
CA LEU A 192 -19.07 4.74 5.59
C LEU A 192 -19.29 4.26 7.02
N PHE A 193 -18.79 5.01 8.01
CA PHE A 193 -18.98 4.67 9.42
C PHE A 193 -20.47 4.66 9.80
N SER A 194 -21.25 5.68 9.38
CA SER A 194 -22.69 5.76 9.64
C SER A 194 -23.51 4.62 9.05
N LYS A 195 -23.03 3.96 7.97
CA LYS A 195 -23.72 2.80 7.39
C LYS A 195 -23.61 1.55 8.26
N GLY A 196 -22.61 1.44 9.13
CA GLY A 196 -22.46 0.33 10.08
C GLY A 196 -22.16 -1.05 9.47
N ASN A 197 -21.77 -1.11 8.19
CA ASN A 197 -21.55 -2.37 7.46
C ASN A 197 -20.09 -2.87 7.50
N LEU A 198 -19.20 -2.14 8.16
CA LEU A 198 -17.77 -2.46 8.23
C LEU A 198 -17.37 -2.82 9.66
N ASP A 199 -16.46 -3.76 9.79
CA ASP A 199 -15.88 -4.08 11.08
C ASP A 199 -14.87 -3.00 11.54
N ARG A 200 -14.51 -3.05 12.82
CA ARG A 200 -13.58 -2.08 13.42
C ARG A 200 -12.19 -2.11 12.79
N LYS A 201 -11.71 -3.26 12.30
CA LYS A 201 -10.39 -3.37 11.64
C LYS A 201 -10.41 -2.69 10.27
N GLN A 202 -11.46 -2.91 9.50
CA GLN A 202 -11.68 -2.27 8.20
C GLN A 202 -11.79 -0.75 8.34
N LEU A 203 -12.61 -0.27 9.29
CA LEU A 203 -12.75 1.16 9.57
C LEU A 203 -11.41 1.80 9.97
N ARG A 204 -10.63 1.16 10.85
CA ARG A 204 -9.29 1.62 11.21
C ARG A 204 -8.35 1.67 10.01
N ALA A 205 -8.34 0.64 9.16
CA ALA A 205 -7.46 0.60 7.99
C ALA A 205 -7.79 1.71 6.97
N ILE A 206 -9.07 1.96 6.72
CA ILE A 206 -9.53 3.07 5.87
C ILE A 206 -9.12 4.41 6.48
N ASN A 207 -9.35 4.59 7.78
CA ASN A 207 -8.97 5.82 8.48
C ASN A 207 -7.46 6.07 8.43
N GLU A 208 -6.64 5.07 8.79
CA GLU A 208 -5.18 5.15 8.78
C GLU A 208 -4.65 5.51 7.39
N PHE A 209 -5.20 4.86 6.34
CA PHE A 209 -4.84 5.14 4.95
C PHE A 209 -5.14 6.59 4.57
N MET A 210 -6.36 7.06 4.83
CA MET A 210 -6.77 8.42 4.50
C MET A 210 -5.98 9.47 5.30
N SER A 211 -5.76 9.26 6.60
CA SER A 211 -4.97 10.17 7.45
C SER A 211 -3.50 10.29 7.01
N ALA A 212 -2.95 9.23 6.42
CA ALA A 212 -1.60 9.25 5.89
C ALA A 212 -1.45 10.29 4.75
N TYR A 213 -2.47 10.45 3.89
CA TYR A 213 -2.39 11.23 2.67
C TYR A 213 -3.19 12.55 2.69
N LEU A 214 -4.33 12.59 3.36
CA LEU A 214 -5.18 13.77 3.48
C LEU A 214 -4.75 14.61 4.69
N LYS A 215 -3.82 15.55 4.46
CA LYS A 215 -3.38 16.50 5.49
C LYS A 215 -4.35 17.66 5.60
N LEU A 216 -5.34 17.51 6.48
CA LEU A 216 -6.27 18.59 6.82
C LEU A 216 -5.57 19.68 7.64
N THR A 217 -5.93 20.94 7.37
CA THR A 217 -5.58 22.04 8.27
C THR A 217 -6.38 21.94 9.57
N ARG A 218 -5.93 22.67 10.60
CA ARG A 218 -6.65 22.72 11.87
C ARG A 218 -8.10 23.20 11.71
N GLU A 219 -8.31 24.23 10.89
CA GLU A 219 -9.64 24.79 10.60
C GLU A 219 -10.54 23.74 9.92
N GLN A 220 -10.00 23.05 8.92
CA GLN A 220 -10.72 21.97 8.22
C GLN A 220 -11.09 20.83 9.18
N TYR A 221 -10.19 20.45 10.08
CA TYR A 221 -10.45 19.43 11.08
C TYR A 221 -11.54 19.85 12.08
N GLU A 222 -11.46 21.07 12.62
CA GLU A 222 -12.45 21.61 13.56
C GLU A 222 -13.84 21.70 12.88
N GLN A 223 -13.90 22.18 11.64
CA GLN A 223 -15.14 22.22 10.87
C GLN A 223 -15.73 20.81 10.65
N LEU A 224 -14.91 19.83 10.25
CA LEU A 224 -15.37 18.45 10.05
C LEU A 224 -15.93 17.86 11.36
N GLN A 225 -15.28 18.13 12.49
CA GLN A 225 -15.75 17.65 13.80
C GLN A 225 -17.08 18.26 14.22
N GLU A 226 -17.30 19.55 13.95
CA GLU A 226 -18.60 20.19 14.21
C GLU A 226 -19.69 19.62 13.29
N GLU A 227 -19.40 19.40 12.00
CA GLU A 227 -20.34 18.74 11.08
C GLU A 227 -20.75 17.35 11.58
N ILE A 228 -19.78 16.54 12.02
CA ILE A 228 -20.04 15.19 12.55
C ILE A 228 -20.98 15.23 13.76
N LYS A 229 -20.76 16.15 14.72
CA LYS A 229 -21.61 16.30 15.91
C LYS A 229 -23.04 16.73 15.59
N THR A 230 -23.28 17.39 14.44
CA THR A 230 -24.64 17.79 14.04
C THR A 230 -25.46 16.63 13.48
N VAL A 231 -24.82 15.57 13.01
CA VAL A 231 -25.46 14.46 12.29
C VAL A 231 -25.47 13.17 13.12
N MET A 232 -24.50 12.97 14.01
CA MET A 232 -24.39 11.80 14.87
C MET A 232 -24.88 12.03 16.30
N SER A 233 -25.34 10.97 16.95
CA SER A 233 -25.60 10.96 18.40
C SER A 233 -24.29 11.03 19.19
N PRO A 234 -24.31 11.48 20.46
CA PRO A 234 -23.12 11.55 21.30
C PRO A 234 -22.35 10.22 21.42
N HIS A 235 -23.07 9.09 21.43
CA HIS A 235 -22.46 7.75 21.48
C HIS A 235 -21.72 7.41 20.18
N GLU A 236 -22.31 7.69 19.03
CA GLU A 236 -21.68 7.46 17.72
C GLU A 236 -20.44 8.35 17.55
N VAL A 237 -20.48 9.59 18.03
CA VAL A 237 -19.32 10.49 18.04
C VAL A 237 -18.19 9.93 18.89
N GLU A 238 -18.49 9.36 20.06
CA GLU A 238 -17.49 8.73 20.94
C GLU A 238 -16.84 7.51 20.28
N GLU A 239 -17.64 6.63 19.66
CA GLU A 239 -17.13 5.47 18.93
C GLU A 239 -16.28 5.86 17.71
N TYR A 240 -16.75 6.81 16.90
CA TYR A 240 -16.02 7.36 15.77
C TYR A 240 -14.68 7.99 16.20
N THR A 241 -14.71 8.78 17.27
CA THR A 241 -13.51 9.40 17.84
C THR A 241 -12.53 8.33 18.31
N THR A 242 -13.02 7.28 18.95
CA THR A 242 -12.19 6.15 19.41
C THR A 242 -11.47 5.48 18.24
N ILE A 243 -12.16 5.24 17.13
CA ILE A 243 -11.53 4.66 15.92
C ILE A 243 -10.42 5.56 15.38
N ILE A 244 -10.65 6.88 15.36
CA ILE A 244 -9.63 7.84 14.92
C ILE A 244 -8.43 7.82 15.86
N THR A 245 -8.66 7.97 17.17
CA THR A 245 -7.57 8.08 18.16
C THR A 245 -6.76 6.80 18.25
N GLU A 246 -7.39 5.63 18.19
CA GLU A 246 -6.68 4.35 18.18
C GLU A 246 -5.81 4.20 16.93
N SER A 247 -6.25 4.73 15.78
CA SER A 247 -5.43 4.72 14.57
C SER A 247 -4.20 5.61 14.72
N ASP A 248 -4.36 6.77 15.36
CA ASP A 248 -3.28 7.72 15.62
C ASP A 248 -2.29 7.21 16.67
N GLU A 249 -2.78 6.54 17.72
CA GLU A 249 -1.95 5.87 18.75
C GLU A 249 -1.16 4.69 18.17
N ILE A 250 -1.81 3.81 17.39
CA ILE A 250 -1.12 2.71 16.71
C ILE A 250 -0.08 3.25 15.71
N ALA A 251 -0.41 4.31 14.98
CA ALA A 251 0.55 4.96 14.09
C ALA A 251 1.74 5.56 14.85
N PHE A 252 1.49 6.14 16.03
CA PHE A 252 2.53 6.65 16.92
C PHE A 252 3.42 5.54 17.48
N GLU A 253 2.83 4.47 18.03
CA GLU A 253 3.55 3.32 18.58
C GLU A 253 4.40 2.61 17.52
N LYS A 254 3.83 2.33 16.34
CA LYS A 254 4.58 1.76 15.20
C LYS A 254 5.68 2.69 14.70
N GLY A 255 5.47 4.01 14.80
CA GLY A 255 6.49 5.01 14.49
C GLY A 255 7.68 4.94 15.44
N ILE A 256 7.42 4.75 16.74
CA ILE A 256 8.46 4.55 17.76
C ILE A 256 9.18 3.23 17.54
N GLU A 257 8.46 2.12 17.35
CA GLU A 257 9.04 0.79 17.13
C GLU A 257 9.97 0.77 15.92
N LYS A 258 9.52 1.29 14.76
CA LYS A 258 10.37 1.43 13.56
C LYS A 258 11.54 2.39 13.75
N GLY A 259 11.36 3.44 14.56
CA GLY A 259 12.44 4.35 14.90
C GLY A 259 13.54 3.66 15.70
N ILE A 260 13.15 2.80 16.64
CA ILE A 260 14.07 1.97 17.43
C ILE A 260 14.77 0.94 16.54
N GLU A 261 14.02 0.20 15.72
CA GLU A 261 14.55 -0.81 14.82
C GLU A 261 15.60 -0.24 13.86
N LYS A 262 15.29 0.88 13.19
CA LYS A 262 16.25 1.58 12.33
C LYS A 262 17.44 2.13 13.09
N GLY A 263 17.24 2.62 14.31
CA GLY A 263 18.33 3.09 15.17
C GLY A 263 19.29 1.97 15.55
N ILE A 264 18.77 0.77 15.82
CA ILE A 264 19.56 -0.43 16.10
C ILE A 264 20.31 -0.88 14.84
N GLU A 265 19.64 -0.96 13.69
CA GLU A 265 20.23 -1.37 12.43
C GLU A 265 21.38 -0.45 12.00
N GLU A 266 21.15 0.87 12.03
CA GLU A 266 22.19 1.85 11.68
C GLU A 266 23.34 1.87 12.69
N GLY A 267 23.02 1.70 13.99
CA GLY A 267 24.04 1.55 15.04
C GLY A 267 24.91 0.32 14.84
N LEU A 268 24.31 -0.81 14.44
CA LEU A 268 25.04 -2.04 14.12
C LEU A 268 25.91 -1.87 12.87
N ARG A 269 25.38 -1.24 11.82
CA ARG A 269 26.09 -0.96 10.57
C ARG A 269 27.31 -0.06 10.80
N MET A 270 27.14 1.03 11.53
CA MET A 270 28.23 1.94 11.91
C MET A 270 29.25 1.26 12.82
N GLY A 271 28.81 0.40 13.74
CA GLY A 271 29.68 -0.41 14.60
C GLY A 271 30.53 -1.40 13.80
N GLN A 272 29.93 -2.10 12.82
CA GLN A 272 30.62 -3.01 11.92
C GLN A 272 31.63 -2.27 11.04
N LEU A 273 31.24 -1.14 10.44
CA LEU A 273 32.15 -0.33 9.63
C LEU A 273 33.36 0.13 10.44
N ARG A 274 33.14 0.66 11.65
CA ARG A 274 34.22 1.11 12.53
C ARG A 274 35.15 -0.03 12.96
N LEU A 275 34.60 -1.21 13.22
CA LEU A 275 35.40 -2.40 13.55
C LEU A 275 36.23 -2.85 12.36
N THR A 276 35.64 -2.88 11.15
CA THR A 276 36.34 -3.24 9.91
C THR A 276 37.46 -2.26 9.61
N LEU A 277 37.23 -0.95 9.71
CA LEU A 277 38.27 0.06 9.52
C LEU A 277 39.42 -0.14 10.52
N ARG A 278 39.12 -0.35 11.79
CA ARG A 278 40.14 -0.62 12.82
C ARG A 278 40.96 -1.89 12.54
N LEU A 279 40.31 -2.96 12.08
CA LEU A 279 40.99 -4.21 11.72
C LEU A 279 41.85 -4.06 10.46
N LEU A 280 41.44 -3.20 9.53
CA LEU A 280 42.23 -2.85 8.35
C LEU A 280 43.44 -2.01 8.75
N GLU A 281 43.27 -1.01 9.63
CA GLU A 281 44.36 -0.21 10.19
C GLU A 281 45.38 -1.08 10.93
N ASP A 282 44.92 -1.99 11.79
CA ASP A 282 45.79 -2.90 12.56
C ASP A 282 46.58 -3.86 11.65
N LYS A 283 46.02 -4.26 10.50
CA LYS A 283 46.67 -5.22 9.58
C LYS A 283 47.52 -4.57 8.49
N PHE A 284 47.17 -3.38 8.03
CA PHE A 284 47.72 -2.78 6.81
C PHE A 284 48.28 -1.36 7.00
N GLY A 285 48.16 -0.76 8.19
CA GLY A 285 48.53 0.65 8.43
C GLY A 285 47.41 1.62 8.07
N GLU A 286 47.68 2.93 8.05
CA GLU A 286 46.68 3.97 7.75
C GLU A 286 45.86 3.64 6.48
N VAL A 287 44.54 3.61 6.64
CA VAL A 287 43.58 3.35 5.56
C VAL A 287 43.24 4.69 4.89
N ASP A 288 43.32 4.72 3.57
CA ASP A 288 43.06 5.90 2.71
C ASP A 288 41.74 6.62 3.08
N GLU A 289 41.76 7.95 3.16
CA GLU A 289 40.57 8.80 3.43
C GLU A 289 39.45 8.58 2.39
N ALA A 290 39.79 8.10 1.19
CA ALA A 290 38.82 7.75 0.16
C ALA A 290 37.94 6.53 0.50
N LEU A 291 38.28 5.76 1.55
CA LEU A 291 37.54 4.59 2.05
C LEU A 291 36.78 4.85 3.38
N GLN A 292 36.86 6.06 3.93
CA GLN A 292 36.18 6.50 5.15
C GLN A 292 34.82 7.15 4.86
#